data_AF-A0A7C4J9J9-F1
#
_entry.id   AF-A0A7C4J9J9-F1
#
_cell.length_a   1.000
_cell.length_b   1.000
_cell.length_c   1.000
_cell.angle_alpha   90.00
_cell.angle_beta   90.00
_cell.angle_gamma   90.00
#
_symmetry.space_group_name_H-M   'P 1'
#
loop_
_entity.id
_entity.type
_entity.pdbx_description
1 polymer ?
#
loop_
_entity_poly.entity_id
_entity_poly.type
_entity_poly.pdbx_seq_one_letter_code
_entity_poly.pdbx_strand_id
1 'polypeptide(L)'
;MLDLRSTLMWRLIALLATGLLAAVIANPMVTLADDGPALATTPRPRARLPLIASSGSGCAATGQSYGTVTPVDPYSGDAATQPDINLAVRGYVATTAYLGLVDYQGNVDLGAPQFPSLFTDNRTPQFSSGAKVYRWDWTCNCRGDPITKWDVTLLGMATSPGEIIRLPVAGYDIGGGYGAMVMYAEETRLTLKYTIEDTPATGYVIYLEHMCTDPNLLALYRQLNAAGRGQLPALYPGQPLGRARGGQIAIAVRDAGSLLDPRSRKDWWQGR
;
A
#
# COMPACT_ATOMS: atom_id res chain seq x y z
N MET A 1 54.40 3.40 39.83
CA MET A 1 53.64 2.54 40.75
C MET A 1 52.56 1.87 39.88
N LEU A 2 52.91 0.88 39.04
CA LEU A 2 53.04 -0.58 39.33
C LEU A 2 51.77 -1.10 40.03
N ASP A 3 51.00 -2.08 39.58
CA ASP A 3 51.21 -3.30 38.78
C ASP A 3 49.92 -3.65 38.00
N LEU A 4 49.89 -4.19 36.78
CA LEU A 4 50.39 -5.47 36.22
C LEU A 4 49.55 -6.74 36.56
N ARG A 5 48.82 -7.21 35.54
CA ARG A 5 48.60 -8.62 35.10
C ARG A 5 48.29 -9.71 36.13
N SER A 6 47.22 -10.50 35.88
CA SER A 6 47.33 -11.96 35.66
C SER A 6 45.98 -12.56 35.22
N THR A 7 45.88 -13.24 34.07
CA THR A 7 45.85 -14.72 33.85
C THR A 7 44.56 -15.40 34.38
N LEU A 8 43.97 -16.47 33.84
CA LEU A 8 44.29 -17.46 32.82
C LEU A 8 42.99 -18.28 32.58
N MET A 9 42.85 -18.86 31.38
CA MET A 9 42.28 -20.20 31.11
C MET A 9 41.04 -20.67 31.87
N TRP A 10 40.00 -21.07 31.13
CA TRP A 10 39.42 -22.41 31.31
C TRP A 10 39.00 -23.04 29.98
N ARG A 11 39.25 -24.34 29.91
CA ARG A 11 39.26 -25.26 28.76
C ARG A 11 37.84 -25.69 28.40
N LEU A 12 37.49 -25.75 27.11
CA LEU A 12 37.29 -26.97 26.31
C LEU A 12 36.57 -28.13 27.01
N ILE A 13 35.35 -28.46 26.55
CA ILE A 13 34.87 -29.84 26.41
C ILE A 13 34.18 -29.97 25.05
N ALA A 14 34.76 -30.81 24.20
CA ALA A 14 34.14 -31.37 23.01
C ALA A 14 33.58 -32.75 23.38
N LEU A 15 32.45 -33.15 22.77
CA LEU A 15 32.14 -34.55 22.54
C LEU A 15 31.17 -34.71 21.36
N LEU A 16 31.68 -35.43 20.35
CA LEU A 16 30.99 -35.97 19.19
C LEU A 16 29.98 -37.05 19.58
N ALA A 17 28.90 -37.17 18.81
CA ALA A 17 28.29 -38.46 18.51
C ALA A 17 27.55 -38.44 17.17
N THR A 18 28.15 -39.15 16.22
CA THR A 18 27.67 -39.56 14.90
C THR A 18 26.67 -40.72 14.96
N GLY A 19 25.78 -40.82 13.96
CA GLY A 19 24.97 -42.01 13.63
C GLY A 19 23.50 -41.64 13.41
N LEU A 20 22.76 -42.10 12.39
CA LEU A 20 22.93 -43.24 11.50
C LEU A 20 22.10 -42.97 10.23
N LEU A 21 22.69 -43.20 9.05
CA LEU A 21 22.02 -43.17 7.75
C LEU A 21 21.41 -44.57 7.52
N ALA A 22 20.09 -44.68 7.34
CA ALA A 22 19.44 -45.92 6.94
C ALA A 22 18.87 -45.76 5.53
N ALA A 23 19.62 -46.24 4.54
CA ALA A 23 19.13 -46.43 3.17
C ALA A 23 18.41 -47.79 3.11
N VAL A 24 17.09 -47.78 2.90
CA VAL A 24 16.31 -48.99 2.62
C VAL A 24 16.36 -49.23 1.11
N ILE A 25 17.09 -50.27 0.72
CA ILE A 25 17.12 -50.80 -0.65
C ILE A 25 16.00 -51.85 -0.73
N ALA A 26 14.89 -51.52 -1.38
CA ALA A 26 13.86 -52.49 -1.73
C ALA A 26 14.11 -52.99 -3.17
N ASN A 27 14.40 -54.28 -3.31
CA ASN A 27 14.53 -54.96 -4.60
C ASN A 27 13.18 -55.02 -5.33
N PRO A 28 13.17 -54.97 -6.67
CA PRO A 28 11.95 -55.12 -7.44
C PRO A 28 11.55 -56.60 -7.49
N MET A 29 10.32 -56.89 -7.08
CA MET A 29 9.69 -58.19 -7.29
C MET A 29 9.23 -58.26 -8.75
N VAL A 30 9.82 -59.19 -9.51
CA VAL A 30 9.38 -59.53 -10.87
C VAL A 30 8.08 -60.34 -10.75
N THR A 31 6.97 -59.76 -11.18
CA THR A 31 5.71 -60.48 -11.43
C THR A 31 5.61 -60.80 -12.91
N LEU A 32 5.43 -62.08 -13.21
CA LEU A 32 5.16 -62.60 -14.55
C LEU A 32 3.77 -62.11 -15.02
N ALA A 33 3.73 -61.63 -16.25
CA ALA A 33 2.52 -61.19 -16.93
C ALA A 33 1.61 -62.38 -17.27
N ASP A 34 0.31 -62.18 -17.07
CA ASP A 34 -0.77 -63.05 -17.53
C ASP A 34 -1.35 -62.40 -18.81
N ASP A 35 -1.17 -63.05 -19.96
CA ASP A 35 -1.62 -62.56 -21.27
C ASP A 35 -3.11 -62.89 -21.47
N GLY A 36 -3.98 -62.03 -20.93
CA GLY A 36 -5.38 -61.95 -21.32
C GLY A 36 -5.57 -60.98 -22.50
N PRO A 37 -6.49 -61.24 -23.45
CA PRO A 37 -6.69 -60.36 -24.61
C PRO A 37 -7.20 -58.99 -24.15
N ALA A 38 -6.35 -57.97 -24.33
CA ALA A 38 -6.68 -56.58 -24.06
C ALA A 38 -7.76 -56.08 -25.02
N LEU A 39 -8.93 -55.74 -24.47
CA LEU A 39 -9.92 -54.91 -25.15
C LEU A 39 -9.27 -53.56 -25.48
N ALA A 40 -9.18 -53.25 -26.77
CA ALA A 40 -8.64 -52.00 -27.28
C ALA A 40 -9.49 -50.83 -26.75
N THR A 41 -9.00 -50.19 -25.68
CA THR A 41 -9.62 -49.00 -25.12
C THR A 41 -9.05 -47.81 -25.89
N THR A 42 -9.85 -47.24 -26.79
CA THR A 42 -9.46 -46.04 -27.54
C THR A 42 -9.11 -44.92 -26.55
N PRO A 43 -7.90 -44.34 -26.59
CA PRO A 43 -7.53 -43.27 -25.67
C PRO A 43 -8.43 -42.06 -25.96
N ARG A 44 -9.25 -41.64 -25.00
CA ARG A 44 -9.93 -40.35 -25.11
C ARG A 44 -8.86 -39.26 -25.19
N PRO A 45 -8.91 -38.34 -26.17
CA PRO A 45 -7.96 -37.24 -26.22
C PRO A 45 -8.11 -36.40 -24.95
N ARG A 46 -7.11 -36.45 -24.08
CA ARG A 46 -7.00 -35.54 -22.95
C ARG A 46 -6.43 -34.23 -23.47
N ALA A 47 -7.30 -33.24 -23.67
CA ALA A 47 -6.85 -31.87 -23.87
C ALA A 47 -6.13 -31.41 -22.59
N ARG A 48 -4.80 -31.32 -22.65
CA ARG A 48 -4.01 -30.65 -21.62
C ARG A 48 -3.90 -29.20 -22.03
N LEU A 49 -4.76 -28.36 -21.45
CA LEU A 49 -4.59 -26.91 -21.53
C LEU A 49 -3.28 -26.57 -20.80
N PRO A 50 -2.37 -25.78 -21.40
CA PRO A 50 -1.26 -25.23 -20.66
C PRO A 50 -1.86 -24.41 -19.51
N LEU A 51 -1.52 -24.79 -18.28
CA LEU A 51 -1.75 -23.91 -17.14
C LEU A 51 -0.78 -22.74 -17.32
N ILE A 52 -1.28 -21.63 -17.86
CA ILE A 52 -0.57 -20.36 -17.74
C ILE A 52 -0.72 -19.95 -16.28
N ALA A 53 0.17 -20.47 -15.43
CA ALA A 53 0.39 -19.90 -14.13
C ALA A 53 1.08 -18.55 -14.36
N SER A 54 0.28 -17.49 -14.48
CA SER A 54 0.77 -16.16 -14.19
C SER A 54 1.31 -16.23 -12.76
N SER A 55 2.63 -16.26 -12.64
CA SER A 55 3.29 -15.93 -11.38
C SER A 55 3.04 -14.43 -11.22
N GLY A 56 1.85 -14.08 -10.72
CA GLY A 56 1.30 -12.74 -10.75
C GLY A 56 2.14 -11.79 -9.91
N SER A 57 3.21 -11.28 -10.50
CA SER A 57 4.08 -10.25 -9.94
C SER A 57 3.51 -8.84 -10.17
N GLY A 58 2.29 -8.74 -10.71
CA GLY A 58 1.62 -7.47 -11.02
C GLY A 58 0.33 -7.29 -10.21
N CYS A 59 -0.06 -6.03 -10.05
CA CYS A 59 -1.30 -5.65 -9.37
C CYS A 59 -2.53 -6.25 -10.06
N ALA A 60 -3.37 -6.98 -9.31
CA ALA A 60 -4.60 -7.55 -9.83
C ALA A 60 -5.72 -6.49 -9.91
N ALA A 61 -6.47 -6.49 -11.00
CA ALA A 61 -7.63 -5.61 -11.17
C ALA A 61 -8.70 -5.83 -10.09
N THR A 62 -9.38 -4.75 -9.75
CA THR A 62 -10.58 -4.75 -8.89
C THR A 62 -11.85 -5.01 -9.70
N GLY A 63 -11.78 -4.90 -11.03
CA GLY A 63 -12.93 -5.02 -11.94
C GLY A 63 -13.73 -3.74 -12.10
N GLN A 64 -13.25 -2.62 -11.55
CA GLN A 64 -13.87 -1.31 -11.69
C GLN A 64 -13.53 -0.64 -13.03
N SER A 65 -14.41 0.27 -13.44
CA SER A 65 -14.15 1.31 -14.43
C SER A 65 -14.07 2.68 -13.75
N TYR A 66 -13.35 3.61 -14.35
CA TYR A 66 -13.05 4.90 -13.76
C TYR A 66 -13.45 6.02 -14.71
N GLY A 67 -14.10 7.04 -14.17
CA GLY A 67 -14.44 8.24 -14.92
C GLY A 67 -13.34 9.28 -14.83
N THR A 68 -13.65 10.47 -15.34
CA THR A 68 -12.71 11.60 -15.37
C THR A 68 -13.41 12.89 -14.98
N VAL A 69 -12.65 13.82 -14.42
CA VAL A 69 -13.06 15.22 -14.23
C VAL A 69 -12.06 16.15 -14.90
N THR A 70 -12.49 17.37 -15.21
CA THR A 70 -11.62 18.45 -15.67
C THR A 70 -11.20 19.26 -14.44
N PRO A 71 -9.93 19.18 -13.99
CA PRO A 71 -9.49 19.96 -12.86
C PRO A 71 -9.49 21.45 -13.17
N VAL A 72 -9.69 22.27 -12.13
CA VAL A 72 -9.39 23.70 -12.20
C VAL A 72 -7.88 23.87 -12.11
N ASP A 73 -7.33 24.70 -13.00
CA ASP A 73 -5.89 25.00 -13.10
C ASP A 73 -4.99 23.75 -13.11
N PRO A 74 -5.01 22.94 -14.20
CA PRO A 74 -4.18 21.75 -14.32
C PRO A 74 -2.71 22.02 -14.00
N TYR A 75 -2.09 21.17 -13.16
CA TYR A 75 -0.68 21.29 -12.84
C TYR A 75 0.17 21.05 -14.09
N SER A 76 1.10 21.96 -14.39
CA SER A 76 1.89 21.93 -15.61
C SER A 76 3.29 21.30 -15.45
N GLY A 77 3.69 20.98 -14.22
CA GLY A 77 4.97 20.33 -13.93
C GLY A 77 4.89 18.81 -13.94
N ASP A 78 6.01 18.15 -13.63
CA ASP A 78 6.06 16.71 -13.47
C ASP A 78 5.57 16.28 -12.08
N ALA A 79 4.36 15.72 -12.04
CA ALA A 79 3.75 15.21 -10.81
C ALA A 79 4.62 14.16 -10.09
N ALA A 80 5.46 13.41 -10.81
CA ALA A 80 6.32 12.39 -10.22
C ALA A 80 7.46 12.98 -9.38
N THR A 81 7.88 14.21 -9.66
CA THR A 81 8.99 14.89 -8.95
C THR A 81 8.51 15.98 -7.99
N GLN A 82 7.20 16.26 -7.94
CA GLN A 82 6.63 17.28 -7.07
C GLN A 82 6.41 16.71 -5.64
N PRO A 83 7.17 17.17 -4.61
CA PRO A 83 7.12 16.65 -3.23
C PRO A 83 5.76 16.65 -2.54
N ASP A 84 4.87 17.53 -2.96
CA ASP A 84 3.52 17.68 -2.44
C ASP A 84 2.48 16.86 -3.20
N ILE A 85 2.80 16.34 -4.38
CA ILE A 85 1.95 15.45 -5.16
C ILE A 85 2.41 14.00 -5.03
N ASN A 86 3.72 13.74 -5.03
CA ASN A 86 4.29 12.41 -4.83
C ASN A 86 5.04 12.35 -3.49
N LEU A 87 4.42 11.68 -2.50
CA LEU A 87 4.98 11.56 -1.15
C LEU A 87 6.36 10.89 -1.14
N ALA A 88 6.67 10.05 -2.13
CA ALA A 88 7.96 9.37 -2.26
C ALA A 88 9.14 10.33 -2.35
N VAL A 89 8.93 11.50 -2.98
CA VAL A 89 9.95 12.54 -3.15
C VAL A 89 10.35 13.09 -1.78
N ARG A 90 9.35 13.42 -0.93
CA ARG A 90 9.58 13.78 0.47
C ARG A 90 10.21 12.63 1.24
N GLY A 91 9.67 11.42 1.10
CA GLY A 91 10.04 10.27 1.91
C GLY A 91 9.63 10.44 3.38
N TYR A 92 9.98 9.45 4.20
CA TYR A 92 9.64 9.42 5.61
C TYR A 92 10.62 8.58 6.41
N VAL A 93 10.62 8.76 7.73
CA VAL A 93 11.42 8.00 8.69
C VAL A 93 10.50 7.37 9.74
N ALA A 94 10.80 6.13 10.14
CA ALA A 94 10.02 5.44 11.16
C ALA A 94 10.05 6.17 12.51
N THR A 95 8.99 6.01 13.29
CA THR A 95 8.88 6.49 14.68
C THR A 95 8.37 5.37 15.58
N THR A 96 8.66 5.46 16.87
CA THR A 96 8.15 4.55 17.91
C THR A 96 6.96 5.14 18.67
N ALA A 97 6.31 6.16 18.10
CA ALA A 97 5.13 6.78 18.66
C ALA A 97 3.98 5.78 18.87
N TYR A 98 3.07 6.13 19.78
CA TYR A 98 1.89 5.31 20.11
C TYR A 98 1.09 4.88 18.86
N LEU A 99 0.77 3.60 18.73
CA LEU A 99 0.01 3.06 17.59
C LEU A 99 -1.45 2.81 17.97
N GLY A 100 -2.18 3.90 18.20
CA GLY A 100 -3.62 3.89 18.41
C GLY A 100 -4.24 5.22 18.05
N LEU A 101 -5.58 5.28 18.13
CA LEU A 101 -6.32 6.53 17.93
C LEU A 101 -5.94 7.56 18.99
N VAL A 102 -5.84 8.83 18.57
CA VAL A 102 -5.47 9.95 19.42
C VAL A 102 -6.62 10.96 19.47
N ASP A 103 -6.94 11.42 20.68
CA ASP A 103 -7.92 12.48 20.90
C ASP A 103 -7.24 13.84 20.87
N TYR A 104 -7.57 14.63 19.85
CA TYR A 104 -7.20 16.03 19.78
C TYR A 104 -8.41 16.91 20.10
N GLN A 105 -8.17 18.08 20.66
CA GLN A 105 -9.20 19.08 20.91
C GLN A 105 -9.50 19.91 19.65
N GLY A 106 -10.61 20.65 19.68
CA GLY A 106 -11.02 21.57 18.62
C GLY A 106 -12.17 21.05 17.74
N ASN A 107 -12.54 21.84 16.74
CA ASN A 107 -13.69 21.57 15.89
C ASN A 107 -13.50 20.28 15.06
N VAL A 108 -14.61 19.62 14.77
CA VAL A 108 -14.69 18.49 13.86
C VAL A 108 -15.19 18.98 12.51
N ASP A 109 -14.52 18.55 11.45
CA ASP A 109 -15.04 18.69 10.09
C ASP A 109 -15.80 17.41 9.70
N LEU A 110 -17.12 17.54 9.54
CA LEU A 110 -17.97 16.42 9.13
C LEU A 110 -17.76 16.01 7.67
N GLY A 111 -17.12 16.85 6.86
CA GLY A 111 -16.78 16.58 5.47
C GLY A 111 -15.48 15.80 5.29
N ALA A 112 -14.65 15.66 6.34
CA ALA A 112 -13.33 15.04 6.26
C ALA A 112 -13.35 13.58 5.76
N PRO A 113 -12.34 13.13 5.00
CA PRO A 113 -12.22 11.73 4.58
C PRO A 113 -12.21 10.75 5.76
N GLN A 114 -13.07 9.74 5.72
CA GLN A 114 -13.23 8.77 6.80
C GLN A 114 -12.49 7.45 6.50
N PHE A 115 -11.40 7.21 7.21
CA PHE A 115 -10.49 6.07 6.97
C PHE A 115 -11.06 4.67 7.23
N PRO A 116 -12.08 4.45 8.09
CA PRO A 116 -12.73 3.14 8.16
C PRO A 116 -13.20 2.64 6.78
N SER A 117 -13.69 3.55 5.94
CA SER A 117 -14.24 3.20 4.62
C SER A 117 -13.21 2.81 3.57
N LEU A 118 -11.90 2.88 3.88
CA LEU A 118 -10.85 2.21 3.10
C LEU A 118 -11.12 0.71 2.99
N PHE A 119 -11.67 0.11 4.05
CA PHE A 119 -11.88 -1.32 4.20
C PHE A 119 -13.34 -1.68 3.94
N THR A 120 -13.56 -2.84 3.33
CA THR A 120 -14.91 -3.28 2.91
C THR A 120 -15.87 -3.45 4.11
N ASP A 121 -15.35 -3.84 5.27
CA ASP A 121 -16.10 -4.05 6.51
C ASP A 121 -16.15 -2.79 7.40
N ASN A 122 -15.63 -1.65 6.92
CA ASN A 122 -15.52 -0.42 7.67
C ASN A 122 -14.82 -0.59 9.04
N ARG A 123 -13.84 -1.48 9.18
CA ARG A 123 -13.14 -1.66 10.46
C ARG A 123 -12.21 -0.51 10.82
N THR A 124 -11.87 -0.40 12.10
CA THR A 124 -10.61 0.25 12.52
C THR A 124 -9.53 -0.82 12.49
N PRO A 125 -8.57 -0.76 11.55
CA PRO A 125 -7.51 -1.76 11.47
C PRO A 125 -6.55 -1.60 12.65
N GLN A 126 -5.78 -2.66 12.95
CA GLN A 126 -4.63 -2.51 13.83
C GLN A 126 -3.63 -1.55 13.17
N PHE A 127 -3.19 -0.54 13.91
CA PHE A 127 -2.09 0.33 13.50
C PHE A 127 -0.77 -0.42 13.71
N SER A 128 -0.07 -0.70 12.62
CA SER A 128 1.06 -1.65 12.58
C SER A 128 2.42 -0.94 12.48
N SER A 129 2.44 0.32 12.02
CA SER A 129 3.63 1.16 12.05
C SER A 129 3.28 2.64 12.01
N GLY A 130 4.23 3.49 12.39
CA GLY A 130 4.13 4.94 12.26
C GLY A 130 5.43 5.51 11.71
N ALA A 131 5.31 6.57 10.91
CA ALA A 131 6.45 7.32 10.39
C ALA A 131 6.18 8.83 10.41
N LYS A 132 7.26 9.61 10.41
CA LYS A 132 7.27 11.05 10.19
C LYS A 132 7.77 11.32 8.78
N VAL A 133 6.95 11.99 7.98
CA VAL A 133 7.27 12.46 6.64
C VAL A 133 8.26 13.62 6.76
N TYR A 134 9.22 13.69 5.84
CA TYR A 134 10.16 14.81 5.81
C TYR A 134 9.49 16.09 5.33
N ARG A 135 9.92 17.22 5.92
CA ARG A 135 9.66 18.55 5.37
C ARG A 135 10.34 18.69 4.01
N TRP A 136 9.90 19.68 3.27
CA TRP A 136 10.56 20.06 2.02
C TRP A 136 11.07 21.48 2.22
N ASP A 137 12.34 21.67 1.93
CA ASP A 137 12.97 22.98 1.91
C ASP A 137 12.90 23.50 0.48
N TRP A 138 12.08 24.54 0.29
CA TRP A 138 11.84 25.17 -1.00
C TRP A 138 12.99 26.07 -1.45
N THR A 139 13.89 26.48 -0.55
CA THR A 139 15.06 27.31 -0.89
C THR A 139 16.11 26.49 -1.63
N CYS A 140 16.40 25.26 -1.16
CA CYS A 140 17.29 24.34 -1.86
C CYS A 140 16.56 23.41 -2.85
N ASN A 141 15.22 23.37 -2.81
CA ASN A 141 14.40 22.35 -3.43
C ASN A 141 14.84 20.92 -3.05
N CYS A 142 14.94 20.67 -1.74
CA CYS A 142 15.50 19.44 -1.20
C CYS A 142 14.77 18.95 0.06
N ARG A 143 15.01 17.70 0.43
CA ARG A 143 14.46 17.09 1.65
C ARG A 143 15.02 17.77 2.89
N GLY A 144 14.16 18.24 3.78
CA GLY A 144 14.52 18.78 5.09
C GLY A 144 14.35 17.76 6.22
N ASP A 145 14.25 18.24 7.46
CA ASP A 145 14.05 17.40 8.65
C ASP A 145 12.65 16.77 8.72
N PRO A 146 12.47 15.67 9.48
CA PRO A 146 11.16 15.09 9.76
C PRO A 146 10.17 16.10 10.35
N ILE A 147 8.89 16.02 9.98
CA ILE A 147 7.84 16.84 10.59
C ILE A 147 7.70 16.50 12.08
N THR A 148 7.87 17.51 12.94
CA THR A 148 7.85 17.36 14.40
C THR A 148 6.53 17.73 15.04
N LYS A 149 5.64 18.46 14.34
CA LYS A 149 4.33 18.90 14.86
C LYS A 149 3.45 17.72 15.30
N TRP A 150 3.55 16.60 14.61
CA TRP A 150 2.78 15.40 14.89
C TRP A 150 3.72 14.23 15.11
N ASP A 151 3.39 13.36 16.06
CA ASP A 151 4.21 12.18 16.36
C ASP A 151 4.22 11.18 15.22
N VAL A 152 3.12 11.08 14.47
CA VAL A 152 2.96 10.28 13.25
C VAL A 152 2.36 11.18 12.18
N THR A 153 2.89 11.12 10.96
CA THR A 153 2.30 11.76 9.76
C THR A 153 2.11 10.80 8.59
N LEU A 154 2.51 9.53 8.76
CA LEU A 154 2.22 8.42 7.87
C LEU A 154 1.94 7.19 8.76
N LEU A 155 0.74 6.63 8.64
CA LEU A 155 0.25 5.55 9.50
C LEU A 155 0.13 4.25 8.71
N GLY A 156 0.84 3.22 9.16
CA GLY A 156 0.70 1.86 8.67
C GLY A 156 -0.53 1.17 9.29
N MET A 157 -1.35 0.56 8.46
CA MET A 157 -2.59 -0.11 8.82
C MET A 157 -2.56 -1.56 8.35
N ALA A 158 -2.88 -2.49 9.24
CA ALA A 158 -2.83 -3.92 8.97
C ALA A 158 -3.91 -4.34 7.95
N THR A 159 -3.49 -5.12 6.95
CA THR A 159 -4.33 -5.63 5.84
C THR A 159 -4.06 -7.10 5.60
N SER A 160 -4.98 -7.75 4.88
CA SER A 160 -4.69 -9.05 4.26
C SER A 160 -4.21 -8.85 2.83
N PRO A 161 -3.19 -9.60 2.34
CA PRO A 161 -2.79 -9.53 0.95
C PRO A 161 -3.97 -9.73 -0.01
N GLY A 162 -4.12 -8.83 -0.98
CA GLY A 162 -5.20 -8.86 -1.99
C GLY A 162 -6.55 -8.27 -1.53
N GLU A 163 -6.69 -7.86 -0.26
CA GLU A 163 -7.88 -7.17 0.27
C GLU A 163 -8.18 -5.92 -0.55
N ILE A 164 -9.45 -5.67 -0.88
CA ILE A 164 -9.86 -4.48 -1.64
C ILE A 164 -9.66 -3.23 -0.79
N ILE A 165 -8.99 -2.22 -1.37
CA ILE A 165 -8.85 -0.87 -0.81
C ILE A 165 -9.72 0.09 -1.61
N ARG A 166 -10.48 0.93 -0.91
CA ARG A 166 -11.48 1.84 -1.48
C ARG A 166 -11.10 3.30 -1.26
N LEU A 167 -11.67 4.20 -2.04
CA LEU A 167 -11.61 5.64 -1.75
C LEU A 167 -12.31 5.91 -0.41
N PRO A 168 -11.65 6.57 0.57
CA PRO A 168 -12.34 7.02 1.78
C PRO A 168 -13.51 7.92 1.44
N VAL A 169 -14.68 7.63 2.00
CA VAL A 169 -15.87 8.45 1.89
C VAL A 169 -15.63 9.77 2.60
N ALA A 170 -16.06 10.86 1.96
CA ALA A 170 -15.98 12.22 2.46
C ALA A 170 -17.23 12.98 2.00
N GLY A 171 -17.48 14.17 2.55
CA GLY A 171 -18.66 14.98 2.24
C GLY A 171 -18.56 15.80 0.94
N TYR A 172 -17.57 15.54 0.09
CA TYR A 172 -17.27 16.34 -1.10
C TYR A 172 -17.91 15.77 -2.37
N ASP A 173 -18.31 16.66 -3.27
CA ASP A 173 -18.67 16.37 -4.67
C ASP A 173 -17.85 17.31 -5.56
N ILE A 174 -16.97 16.73 -6.38
CA ILE A 174 -16.12 17.48 -7.32
C ILE A 174 -16.70 17.51 -8.74
N GLY A 175 -17.99 17.19 -8.88
CA GLY A 175 -18.75 17.11 -10.12
C GLY A 175 -19.11 15.67 -10.47
N GLY A 176 -20.32 15.46 -11.00
CA GLY A 176 -20.76 14.15 -11.50
C GLY A 176 -20.94 13.07 -10.42
N GLY A 177 -20.99 13.46 -9.14
CA GLY A 177 -21.06 12.56 -8.00
C GLY A 177 -19.70 11.98 -7.57
N TYR A 178 -18.60 12.40 -8.20
CA TYR A 178 -17.26 11.99 -7.79
C TYR A 178 -16.86 12.66 -6.48
N GLY A 179 -16.23 11.91 -5.58
CA GLY A 179 -15.78 12.43 -4.29
C GLY A 179 -14.33 12.91 -4.29
N ALA A 180 -13.50 12.33 -5.17
CA ALA A 180 -12.09 12.69 -5.28
C ALA A 180 -11.54 12.46 -6.68
N MET A 181 -10.47 13.17 -7.02
CA MET A 181 -9.67 12.93 -8.22
C MET A 181 -8.30 12.35 -7.88
N VAL A 182 -7.72 11.63 -8.83
CA VAL A 182 -6.38 11.07 -8.74
C VAL A 182 -5.36 12.08 -9.24
N MET A 183 -4.66 12.73 -8.31
CA MET A 183 -3.57 13.66 -8.63
C MET A 183 -2.32 12.91 -9.10
N TYR A 184 -2.07 11.73 -8.54
CA TYR A 184 -0.91 10.90 -8.86
C TYR A 184 -1.20 9.41 -8.70
N ALA A 185 -0.66 8.59 -9.61
CA ALA A 185 -0.70 7.14 -9.49
C ALA A 185 0.60 6.48 -9.98
N GLU A 186 1.05 5.52 -9.19
CA GLU A 186 2.04 4.51 -9.57
C GLU A 186 1.50 3.12 -9.24
N GLU A 187 2.26 2.08 -9.56
CA GLU A 187 1.88 0.70 -9.27
C GLU A 187 1.61 0.47 -7.78
N THR A 188 2.35 1.13 -6.88
CA THR A 188 2.25 0.87 -5.45
C THR A 188 1.82 2.04 -4.57
N ARG A 189 1.36 3.13 -5.18
CA ARG A 189 0.88 4.32 -4.44
C ARG A 189 -0.08 5.17 -5.25
N LEU A 190 -0.91 5.93 -4.52
CA LEU A 190 -1.86 6.88 -5.05
C LEU A 190 -1.83 8.17 -4.25
N THR A 191 -2.13 9.29 -4.92
CA THR A 191 -2.45 10.56 -4.27
C THR A 191 -3.82 11.03 -4.75
N LEU A 192 -4.71 11.28 -3.79
CA LEU A 192 -6.11 11.54 -4.02
C LEU A 192 -6.47 12.88 -3.41
N LYS A 193 -7.31 13.64 -4.11
CA LYS A 193 -7.65 15.02 -3.79
C LYS A 193 -9.15 15.20 -3.78
N TYR A 194 -9.67 15.81 -2.71
CA TYR A 194 -11.10 15.95 -2.44
C TYR A 194 -11.71 17.29 -2.87
N THR A 195 -10.96 18.12 -3.58
CA THR A 195 -11.48 19.31 -4.28
C THR A 195 -10.99 19.29 -5.73
N ILE A 196 -11.57 20.12 -6.60
CA ILE A 196 -11.37 20.02 -8.05
C ILE A 196 -10.07 20.67 -8.56
N GLU A 197 -9.37 21.46 -7.73
CA GLU A 197 -8.13 22.11 -8.12
C GLU A 197 -6.95 21.11 -8.14
N ASP A 198 -6.16 21.12 -9.21
CA ASP A 198 -4.99 20.23 -9.36
C ASP A 198 -3.77 20.74 -8.57
N THR A 199 -3.99 21.00 -7.28
CA THR A 199 -2.98 21.47 -6.35
C THR A 199 -3.25 20.95 -4.95
N PRO A 200 -2.21 20.58 -4.19
CA PRO A 200 -2.38 20.14 -2.81
C PRO A 200 -2.45 21.31 -1.81
N ALA A 201 -2.48 22.56 -2.29
CA ALA A 201 -2.47 23.78 -1.46
C ALA A 201 -3.78 24.00 -0.68
N THR A 202 -4.90 23.46 -1.14
CA THR A 202 -6.23 23.60 -0.52
C THR A 202 -6.83 22.23 -0.20
N GLY A 203 -7.84 22.18 0.66
CA GLY A 203 -8.64 20.97 0.91
C GLY A 203 -7.83 19.73 1.34
N TYR A 204 -8.51 18.59 1.35
CA TYR A 204 -7.87 17.34 1.75
C TYR A 204 -7.15 16.65 0.60
N VAL A 205 -5.93 16.20 0.91
CA VAL A 205 -5.14 15.28 0.08
C VAL A 205 -4.78 14.07 0.91
N ILE A 206 -4.99 12.87 0.38
CA ILE A 206 -4.52 11.63 1.00
C ILE A 206 -3.48 10.96 0.10
N TYR A 207 -2.48 10.37 0.74
CA TYR A 207 -1.47 9.54 0.10
C TYR A 207 -1.65 8.13 0.58
N LEU A 208 -1.78 7.18 -0.34
CA LEU A 208 -1.81 5.75 -0.05
C LEU A 208 -0.51 5.14 -0.55
N GLU A 209 0.21 4.47 0.34
CA GLU A 209 1.48 3.81 0.05
C GLU A 209 1.36 2.30 0.32
N HIS A 210 2.22 1.52 -0.34
CA HIS A 210 2.34 0.06 -0.17
C HIS A 210 1.07 -0.74 -0.52
N MET A 211 0.21 -0.19 -1.36
CA MET A 211 -0.90 -0.92 -1.97
C MET A 211 -0.52 -1.40 -3.38
N CYS A 212 -1.43 -2.10 -4.04
CA CYS A 212 -1.42 -2.43 -5.45
C CYS A 212 -2.50 -1.58 -6.12
N THR A 213 -2.11 -0.56 -6.88
CA THR A 213 -3.05 0.29 -7.62
C THR A 213 -3.78 -0.53 -8.67
N ASP A 214 -5.09 -0.28 -8.83
CA ASP A 214 -5.83 -0.93 -9.91
C ASP A 214 -5.16 -0.61 -11.27
N PRO A 215 -4.77 -1.63 -12.06
CA PRO A 215 -4.09 -1.42 -13.34
C PRO A 215 -4.90 -0.58 -14.33
N ASN A 216 -6.23 -0.62 -14.31
CA ASN A 216 -7.07 0.23 -15.16
C ASN A 216 -7.02 1.70 -14.71
N LEU A 217 -7.02 1.94 -13.38
CA LEU A 217 -6.89 3.28 -12.83
C LEU A 217 -5.52 3.88 -13.16
N LEU A 218 -4.46 3.08 -12.99
CA LEU A 218 -3.09 3.48 -13.30
C LEU A 218 -2.91 3.78 -14.79
N ALA A 219 -3.48 2.95 -15.68
CA ALA A 219 -3.43 3.18 -17.12
C ALA A 219 -4.14 4.49 -17.50
N LEU A 220 -5.34 4.73 -16.96
CA LEU A 220 -6.08 5.97 -17.19
C LEU A 220 -5.32 7.20 -16.68
N TYR A 221 -4.76 7.14 -15.47
CA TYR A 221 -3.93 8.22 -14.93
C TYR A 221 -2.75 8.53 -15.84
N ARG A 222 -1.97 7.51 -16.25
CA ARG A 222 -0.78 7.69 -17.10
C ARG A 222 -1.14 8.32 -18.44
N GLN A 223 -2.22 7.86 -19.08
CA GLN A 223 -2.72 8.42 -20.33
C GLN A 223 -3.04 9.91 -20.18
N LEU A 224 -3.83 10.26 -19.16
CA LEU A 224 -4.31 11.63 -18.96
C LEU A 224 -3.20 12.57 -18.48
N ASN A 225 -2.28 12.07 -17.65
CA ASN A 225 -1.10 12.81 -17.24
C ASN A 225 -0.18 13.11 -18.43
N ALA A 226 0.07 12.14 -19.30
CA ALA A 226 0.84 12.33 -20.53
C ALA A 226 0.14 13.29 -21.53
N ALA A 227 -1.19 13.36 -21.49
CA ALA A 227 -1.99 14.30 -22.28
C ALA A 227 -2.06 15.72 -21.67
N GLY A 228 -1.27 16.03 -20.64
CA GLY A 228 -1.18 17.36 -20.04
C GLY A 228 -2.22 17.65 -18.95
N ARG A 229 -2.83 16.61 -18.35
CA ARG A 229 -3.67 16.71 -17.14
C ARG A 229 -4.93 17.59 -17.27
N GLY A 230 -5.32 17.96 -18.49
CA GLY A 230 -6.60 18.66 -18.74
C GLY A 230 -7.83 17.85 -18.34
N GLN A 231 -7.65 16.54 -18.12
CA GLN A 231 -8.57 15.69 -17.38
C GLN A 231 -7.75 14.83 -16.42
N LEU A 232 -8.35 14.38 -15.32
CA LEU A 232 -7.75 13.42 -14.38
C LEU A 232 -8.78 12.34 -14.01
N PRO A 233 -8.33 11.12 -13.65
CA PRO A 233 -9.24 10.09 -13.17
C PRO A 233 -10.00 10.57 -11.94
N ALA A 234 -11.28 10.22 -11.86
CA ALA A 234 -12.14 10.56 -10.74
C ALA A 234 -12.80 9.31 -10.16
N LEU A 235 -13.03 9.33 -8.85
CA LEU A 235 -13.49 8.20 -8.07
C LEU A 235 -14.78 8.54 -7.32
N TYR A 236 -15.75 7.63 -7.36
CA TYR A 236 -16.93 7.72 -6.51
C TYR A 236 -16.57 7.42 -5.05
N PRO A 237 -17.27 8.00 -4.06
CA PRO A 237 -17.08 7.66 -2.65
C PRO A 237 -17.18 6.14 -2.42
N GLY A 238 -16.19 5.54 -1.75
CA GLY A 238 -16.16 4.10 -1.49
C GLY A 238 -15.82 3.22 -2.70
N GLN A 239 -15.49 3.79 -3.85
CA GLN A 239 -15.11 3.01 -5.03
C GLN A 239 -13.79 2.25 -4.80
N PRO A 240 -13.68 0.96 -5.17
CA PRO A 240 -12.42 0.24 -5.17
C PRO A 240 -11.37 0.92 -6.07
N LEU A 241 -10.19 1.17 -5.52
CA LEU A 241 -9.08 1.85 -6.22
C LEU A 241 -7.81 0.98 -6.33
N GLY A 242 -7.85 -0.20 -5.70
CA GLY A 242 -6.75 -1.14 -5.71
C GLY A 242 -6.91 -2.22 -4.65
N ARG A 243 -5.80 -2.88 -4.32
CA ARG A 243 -5.73 -3.96 -3.34
C ARG A 243 -4.56 -3.79 -2.40
N ALA A 244 -4.63 -4.34 -1.20
CA ALA A 244 -3.46 -4.42 -0.32
C ALA A 244 -2.38 -5.31 -0.97
N ARG A 245 -1.15 -4.81 -1.04
CA ARG A 245 -0.02 -5.57 -1.61
C ARG A 245 0.45 -6.69 -0.67
N GLY A 246 0.36 -6.45 0.62
CA GLY A 246 0.86 -7.35 1.66
C GLY A 246 0.07 -7.22 2.96
N GLY A 247 0.75 -7.40 4.09
CA GLY A 247 0.13 -7.32 5.42
C GLY A 247 -0.15 -5.89 5.93
N GLN A 248 0.24 -4.85 5.17
CA GLN A 248 0.10 -3.46 5.56
C GLN A 248 -0.04 -2.54 4.35
N ILE A 249 -0.89 -1.52 4.45
CA ILE A 249 -0.84 -0.29 3.63
C ILE A 249 -0.53 0.90 4.53
N ALA A 250 -0.07 2.03 3.98
CA ALA A 250 0.12 3.24 4.77
C ALA A 250 -0.66 4.44 4.22
N ILE A 251 -1.14 5.30 5.12
CA ILE A 251 -1.87 6.52 4.79
C ILE A 251 -1.26 7.76 5.43
N ALA A 252 -1.11 8.81 4.64
CA ALA A 252 -0.84 10.17 5.11
C ALA A 252 -1.96 11.09 4.62
N VAL A 253 -2.24 12.16 5.36
CA VAL A 253 -3.28 13.12 5.03
C VAL A 253 -2.79 14.54 5.22
N ARG A 254 -3.17 15.42 4.29
CA ARG A 254 -2.99 16.87 4.37
C ARG A 254 -4.33 17.56 4.41
N ASP A 255 -4.32 18.71 5.06
CA ASP A 255 -5.32 19.75 4.89
C ASP A 255 -4.61 21.06 4.55
N ALA A 256 -5.03 21.71 3.47
CA ALA A 256 -4.53 23.00 3.01
C ALA A 256 -2.98 23.09 3.04
N GLY A 257 -2.32 22.09 2.46
CA GLY A 257 -0.86 22.03 2.36
C GLY A 257 -0.12 21.54 3.62
N SER A 258 -0.78 21.30 4.75
CA SER A 258 -0.11 20.79 5.96
C SER A 258 -0.38 19.31 6.18
N LEU A 259 0.67 18.50 6.36
CA LEU A 259 0.51 17.12 6.81
C LEU A 259 0.00 17.08 8.24
N LEU A 260 -0.95 16.18 8.50
CA LEU A 260 -1.63 16.01 9.78
C LEU A 260 -1.34 14.64 10.38
N ASP A 261 -1.80 14.43 11.62
CA ASP A 261 -1.76 13.14 12.27
C ASP A 261 -2.94 12.26 11.80
N PRO A 262 -2.70 11.21 10.99
CA PRO A 262 -3.76 10.32 10.50
C PRO A 262 -4.42 9.49 11.62
N ARG A 263 -3.94 9.55 12.86
CA ARG A 263 -4.55 8.87 14.02
C ARG A 263 -5.64 9.70 14.72
N SER A 264 -5.86 10.96 14.31
CA SER A 264 -6.86 11.82 14.95
C SER A 264 -8.25 11.18 14.90
N ARG A 265 -8.77 10.78 16.07
CA ARG A 265 -10.06 10.08 16.18
C ARG A 265 -11.19 10.96 15.66
N LYS A 266 -11.22 12.20 16.11
CA LYS A 266 -12.31 13.14 15.81
C LYS A 266 -12.40 13.50 14.32
N ASP A 267 -11.28 13.44 13.59
CA ASP A 267 -11.22 13.91 12.21
C ASP A 267 -11.46 12.76 11.22
N TRP A 268 -10.68 11.68 11.31
CA TRP A 268 -10.64 10.62 10.28
C TRP A 268 -11.32 9.31 10.67
N TRP A 269 -11.65 9.15 11.95
CA TRP A 269 -12.17 7.92 12.54
C TRP A 269 -13.45 8.18 13.32
N GLN A 270 -14.36 8.97 12.76
CA GLN A 270 -15.60 9.35 13.45
C GLN A 270 -16.42 8.11 13.81
N GLY A 271 -16.94 8.09 15.05
CA GLY A 271 -17.70 6.96 15.59
C GLY A 271 -16.86 5.76 16.07
N ARG A 272 -15.54 5.94 16.26
CA ARG A 272 -14.60 4.91 16.77
C ARG A 272 -14.02 5.27 18.14
#